data_AF-A0A2G2V879-F1
#
_entry.id   AF-A0A2G2V879-F1
#
_cell.length_a   1.000
_cell.length_b   1.000
_cell.length_c   1.000
_cell.angle_alpha   90.00
_cell.angle_beta   90.00
_cell.angle_gamma   90.00
#
_symmetry.space_group_name_H-M   'P 1'
#
loop_
_entity.id
_entity.type
_entity.pdbx_description
1 polymer ?
#
loop_
_entity_poly.entity_id
_entity_poly.type
_entity_poly.pdbx_seq_one_letter_code
_entity_poly.pdbx_strand_id
1 'polypeptide(L)'
;MGYFSKLEKLEVENCGKLRNLMSPSEARGLLNLRTLWIKECQSMEEVITEEEQQGEEIMTNESSLFPMLEELILHKLPKLGHFFQTKRALEFPFLIRVMILECHEMKTFVQKGSVSTPVLEIVNDELKVDDLNKWVQQSFNSKEQESNHGGYQSEASDHDESDAINDDESEAIESLKGEP
;
A
#
# COMPACT_ATOMS: atom_id res chain seq x y z
N MET A 1 -8.69 16.08 27.32
CA MET A 1 -7.43 15.83 28.06
C MET A 1 -6.42 15.27 27.08
N GLY A 2 -5.46 16.09 26.62
CA GLY A 2 -4.42 15.66 25.68
C GLY A 2 -3.24 15.07 26.44
N TYR A 3 -3.21 13.74 26.62
CA TYR A 3 -2.14 13.04 27.35
C TYR A 3 -0.77 13.16 26.68
N PHE A 4 -0.73 13.56 25.40
CA PHE A 4 0.48 13.68 24.59
C PHE A 4 0.65 15.09 23.98
N SER A 5 0.19 16.13 24.68
CA SER A 5 0.23 17.51 24.19
C SER A 5 1.64 18.10 23.99
N LYS A 6 2.71 17.36 24.25
CA LYS A 6 4.10 17.79 23.98
C LYS A 6 4.78 16.90 22.94
N LEU A 7 4.10 15.86 22.47
CA LEU A 7 4.68 14.94 21.51
C LEU A 7 4.66 15.60 20.13
N GLU A 8 5.84 15.92 19.61
CA GLU A 8 6.01 16.54 18.29
C GLU A 8 6.39 15.50 17.22
N LYS A 9 7.07 14.42 17.61
CA LYS A 9 7.45 13.33 16.71
C LYS A 9 7.02 11.98 17.28
N LEU A 10 6.38 11.18 16.45
CA LEU A 10 6.03 9.78 16.72
C LEU A 10 6.62 8.91 15.62
N GLU A 11 7.48 7.98 16.01
CA GLU A 11 8.09 7.00 15.13
C GLU A 11 7.75 5.59 15.61
N VAL A 12 7.22 4.77 14.70
CA VAL A 12 6.75 3.41 14.96
C VAL A 12 7.42 2.51 13.93
N GLU A 13 8.23 1.56 14.40
CA GLU A 13 9.03 0.73 13.51
C GLU A 13 8.96 -0.75 13.94
N ASN A 14 8.92 -1.64 12.95
CA ASN A 14 9.03 -3.10 13.14
C ASN A 14 7.99 -3.71 14.12
N CYS A 15 6.78 -3.15 14.15
CA CYS A 15 5.69 -3.64 15.01
C CYS A 15 4.90 -4.77 14.32
N GLY A 16 5.51 -5.96 14.19
CA GLY A 16 5.04 -7.03 13.31
C GLY A 16 3.62 -7.59 13.56
N LYS A 17 3.01 -7.36 14.73
CA LYS A 17 1.64 -7.81 15.07
C LYS A 17 0.61 -6.67 15.17
N LEU A 18 1.06 -5.42 15.13
CA LEU A 18 0.21 -4.26 15.34
C LEU A 18 -0.65 -4.04 14.10
N ARG A 19 -1.98 -4.19 14.24
CA ARG A 19 -2.94 -4.03 13.12
C ARG A 19 -3.38 -2.59 12.90
N ASN A 20 -3.31 -1.77 13.95
CA ASN A 20 -3.59 -0.35 13.93
C ASN A 20 -2.75 0.38 14.96
N LEU A 21 -2.46 1.66 14.73
CA LEU A 21 -1.66 2.44 15.65
C LEU A 21 -2.50 2.96 16.82
N MET A 22 -3.68 3.51 16.51
CA MET A 22 -4.49 4.19 17.52
C MET A 22 -5.96 4.35 17.13
N SER A 23 -6.77 4.69 18.12
CA SER A 23 -8.15 5.11 17.96
C SER A 23 -8.27 6.60 17.61
N PRO A 24 -9.44 7.05 17.09
CA PRO A 24 -9.67 8.45 16.79
C PRO A 24 -9.56 9.36 18.02
N SER A 25 -9.92 8.88 19.21
CA SER A 25 -9.84 9.65 20.46
C SER A 25 -8.40 9.92 20.87
N GLU A 26 -7.51 8.94 20.70
CA GLU A 26 -6.08 9.07 20.96
C GLU A 26 -5.42 10.01 19.95
N ALA A 27 -5.79 9.92 18.67
CA ALA A 27 -5.31 10.81 17.62
C ALA A 27 -5.69 12.28 17.88
N ARG A 28 -6.89 12.54 18.42
CA ARG A 28 -7.30 13.90 18.88
C ARG A 28 -6.47 14.42 20.05
N GLY A 29 -5.81 13.54 20.80
CA GLY A 29 -4.90 13.91 21.89
C GLY A 29 -3.54 14.43 21.42
N LEU A 30 -3.19 14.22 20.14
CA LEU A 30 -1.88 14.52 19.54
C LEU A 30 -1.88 15.86 18.80
N LEU A 31 -2.22 16.93 19.53
CA LEU A 31 -2.42 18.26 18.95
C LEU A 31 -1.13 18.93 18.45
N ASN A 32 0.03 18.55 18.98
CA ASN A 32 1.32 19.15 18.62
C ASN A 32 2.19 18.22 17.77
N LEU A 33 1.65 17.10 17.30
CA LEU A 33 2.39 16.16 16.47
C LEU A 33 2.68 16.80 15.11
N ARG A 34 3.97 16.96 14.78
CA ARG A 34 4.49 17.49 13.52
C ARG A 34 4.98 16.38 12.60
N THR A 35 5.48 15.28 13.16
CA THR A 35 6.07 14.18 12.39
C THR A 35 5.49 12.84 12.81
N LEU A 36 4.95 12.09 11.84
CA LEU A 36 4.47 10.72 12.04
C LEU A 36 5.17 9.78 11.05
N TRP A 37 6.01 8.89 11.57
CA TRP A 37 6.70 7.87 10.77
C TRP A 37 6.27 6.48 11.21
N ILE A 38 5.83 5.67 10.25
CA ILE A 38 5.43 4.28 10.47
C ILE A 38 6.16 3.41 9.44
N LYS A 39 7.01 2.51 9.92
CA LYS A 39 7.95 1.74 9.11
C LYS A 39 7.86 0.26 9.44
N GLU A 40 7.91 -0.58 8.41
CA GLU A 40 8.13 -2.04 8.52
C GLU A 40 7.10 -2.79 9.40
N CYS A 41 5.89 -2.25 9.58
CA CYS A 41 4.83 -2.88 10.37
C CYS A 41 3.98 -3.82 9.51
N GLN A 42 4.40 -5.09 9.44
CA GLN A 42 3.89 -6.10 8.49
C GLN A 42 2.40 -6.47 8.64
N SER A 43 1.79 -6.26 9.81
CA SER A 43 0.38 -6.58 10.06
C SER A 43 -0.53 -5.37 10.08
N MET A 44 -0.02 -4.15 9.85
CA MET A 44 -0.83 -2.95 9.95
C MET A 44 -1.78 -2.83 8.76
N GLU A 45 -3.08 -2.76 9.05
CA GLU A 45 -4.17 -2.69 8.05
C GLU A 45 -4.71 -1.28 7.90
N GLU A 46 -4.72 -0.52 8.99
CA GLU A 46 -5.08 0.90 9.03
C GLU A 46 -4.24 1.62 10.10
N VAL A 47 -4.03 2.93 9.99
CA VAL A 47 -3.29 3.68 11.02
C VAL A 47 -4.22 4.04 12.17
N ILE A 48 -5.38 4.60 11.83
CA ILE A 48 -6.42 4.99 12.79
C ILE A 48 -7.62 4.08 12.62
N THR A 49 -8.11 3.50 13.72
CA THR A 49 -9.29 2.62 13.69
C THR A 49 -10.60 3.39 13.55
N GLU A 50 -11.66 2.70 13.13
CA GLU A 50 -13.03 3.20 13.29
C GLU A 50 -13.39 3.31 14.80
N GLU A 51 -14.22 4.30 15.16
CA GLU A 51 -14.69 4.48 16.55
C GLU A 51 -15.81 3.45 16.82
N GLU A 52 -15.65 2.54 17.79
CA GLU A 52 -16.75 1.66 18.23
C GLU A 52 -17.82 2.54 18.90
N GLN A 53 -18.97 2.71 18.24
CA GLN A 53 -20.06 3.53 18.76
C GLN A 53 -20.66 2.91 20.03
N GLN A 54 -20.24 3.38 21.19
CA GLN A 54 -21.00 3.26 22.43
C GLN A 54 -21.43 4.65 22.88
N GLY A 55 -22.75 4.91 22.79
CA GLY A 55 -23.49 5.88 23.61
C GLY A 55 -22.97 7.31 23.64
N GLU A 56 -23.63 8.17 22.86
CA GLU A 56 -23.76 9.63 23.03
C GLU A 56 -22.75 10.36 23.93
N GLU A 57 -21.96 11.25 23.32
CA GLU A 57 -22.13 12.67 23.65
C GLU A 57 -21.73 13.55 22.46
N ILE A 58 -22.70 14.37 22.04
CA ILE A 58 -22.55 15.53 21.17
C ILE A 58 -21.58 16.52 21.84
N MET A 59 -21.01 17.42 21.04
CA MET A 59 -20.09 18.53 21.37
C MET A 59 -18.62 18.15 21.13
N THR A 60 -17.96 18.57 20.06
CA THR A 60 -18.06 19.84 19.34
C THR A 60 -17.56 19.63 17.92
N ASN A 61 -17.94 20.54 17.03
CA ASN A 61 -17.30 20.77 15.74
C ASN A 61 -15.79 20.45 15.77
N GLU A 62 -15.34 19.65 14.80
CA GLU A 62 -14.00 19.77 14.22
C GLU A 62 -12.81 19.67 15.20
N SER A 63 -12.69 18.59 15.96
CA SER A 63 -11.36 18.22 16.45
C SER A 63 -10.57 17.60 15.28
N SER A 64 -9.85 18.45 14.53
CA SER A 64 -8.89 18.03 13.49
C SER A 64 -7.92 16.99 14.08
N LEU A 65 -7.65 15.95 13.29
CA LEU A 65 -6.68 14.93 13.65
C LEU A 65 -5.30 15.42 13.23
N PHE A 66 -4.35 15.43 14.16
CA PHE A 66 -2.98 15.93 13.93
C PHE A 66 -2.97 17.33 13.29
N PRO A 67 -3.55 18.34 13.95
CA PRO A 67 -3.73 19.66 13.35
C PRO A 67 -2.40 20.33 12.98
N MET A 68 -1.27 19.92 13.58
CA MET A 68 0.06 20.45 13.34
C MET A 68 0.96 19.52 12.50
N LEU A 69 0.41 18.47 11.89
CA LEU A 69 1.21 17.50 11.14
C LEU A 69 1.83 18.15 9.91
N GLU A 70 3.15 18.04 9.78
CA GLU A 70 3.94 18.57 8.67
C GLU A 70 4.47 17.47 7.76
N GLU A 71 4.83 16.33 8.36
CA GLU A 71 5.44 15.21 7.64
C GLU A 71 4.83 13.87 8.06
N LEU A 72 4.43 13.10 7.05
CA LEU A 72 3.95 11.74 7.19
C LEU A 72 4.79 10.78 6.35
N ILE A 73 5.34 9.74 6.97
CA ILE A 73 6.04 8.65 6.28
C ILE A 73 5.37 7.32 6.63
N LEU A 74 4.92 6.63 5.59
CA LEU A 74 4.41 5.27 5.60
C LEU A 74 5.35 4.43 4.72
N HIS A 75 6.11 3.52 5.32
CA HIS A 75 7.12 2.75 4.61
C HIS A 75 7.03 1.26 4.91
N LYS A 76 6.99 0.43 3.86
CA LYS A 76 6.95 -1.04 3.97
C LYS A 76 5.82 -1.53 4.88
N LEU A 77 4.60 -1.11 4.56
CA LEU A 77 3.37 -1.51 5.23
C LEU A 77 2.52 -2.34 4.26
N PRO A 78 2.87 -3.62 4.02
CA PRO A 78 2.32 -4.38 2.90
C PRO A 78 0.80 -4.60 2.99
N LYS A 79 0.22 -4.61 4.20
CA LYS A 79 -1.21 -4.83 4.44
C LYS A 79 -2.03 -3.55 4.63
N LEU A 80 -1.38 -2.38 4.58
CA LEU A 80 -2.07 -1.13 4.87
C LEU A 80 -3.05 -0.83 3.74
N GLY A 81 -4.36 -0.88 4.00
CA GLY A 81 -5.40 -0.61 3.02
C GLY A 81 -5.73 0.88 2.90
N HIS A 82 -5.72 1.59 4.04
CA HIS A 82 -6.00 3.02 4.14
C HIS A 82 -5.35 3.62 5.39
N PHE A 83 -5.14 4.94 5.42
CA PHE A 83 -4.66 5.62 6.61
C PHE A 83 -5.75 5.66 7.70
N PHE A 84 -6.97 6.03 7.32
CA PHE A 84 -8.11 6.09 8.23
C PHE A 84 -9.43 5.82 7.50
N GLN A 85 -10.29 4.99 8.09
CA GLN A 85 -11.67 4.78 7.65
C GLN A 85 -12.63 5.72 8.38
N THR A 86 -13.14 6.74 7.69
CA THR A 86 -14.13 7.66 8.26
C THR A 86 -15.04 8.24 7.20
N LYS A 87 -16.30 8.50 7.54
CA LYS A 87 -17.25 9.20 6.65
C LYS A 87 -17.07 10.72 6.69
N ARG A 88 -16.19 11.23 7.55
CA ARG A 88 -15.96 12.67 7.74
C ARG A 88 -14.91 13.19 6.75
N ALA A 89 -14.99 14.48 6.45
CA ALA A 89 -13.88 15.19 5.83
C ALA A 89 -12.79 15.41 6.89
N LEU A 90 -11.54 15.18 6.51
CA LEU A 90 -10.37 15.49 7.32
C LEU A 90 -9.61 16.65 6.69
N GLU A 91 -8.96 17.45 7.53
CA GLU A 91 -8.10 18.54 7.09
C GLU A 91 -6.77 18.48 7.82
N PHE A 92 -5.68 18.50 7.05
CA PHE A 92 -4.31 18.60 7.53
C PHE A 92 -3.71 19.93 7.02
N PRO A 93 -3.91 21.04 7.76
CA PRO A 93 -3.64 22.38 7.25
C PRO A 93 -2.14 22.70 7.10
N PHE A 94 -1.26 21.93 7.74
CA PHE A 94 0.19 22.13 7.70
C PHE A 94 0.97 20.97 7.08
N LEU A 95 0.30 19.98 6.48
CA LEU A 95 0.96 18.81 5.92
C LEU A 95 1.68 19.18 4.63
N ILE A 96 3.02 19.22 4.68
CA ILE A 96 3.90 19.65 3.59
C ILE A 96 4.40 18.45 2.78
N ARG A 97 4.71 17.34 3.46
CA ARG A 97 5.34 16.17 2.84
C ARG A 97 4.65 14.87 3.24
N VAL A 98 4.37 14.04 2.25
CA VAL A 98 3.88 12.67 2.42
C VAL A 98 4.77 11.70 1.66
N MET A 99 5.23 10.65 2.31
CA MET A 99 5.93 9.54 1.67
C MET A 99 5.17 8.24 1.95
N ILE A 100 4.65 7.59 0.92
CA ILE A 100 3.95 6.30 0.95
C ILE A 100 4.72 5.32 0.08
N LEU A 101 5.65 4.59 0.68
CA LEU A 101 6.62 3.76 0.00
C LEU A 101 6.36 2.28 0.33
N GLU A 102 6.33 1.42 -0.69
CA GLU A 102 6.18 -0.04 -0.51
C GLU A 102 4.91 -0.44 0.29
N CYS A 103 3.82 0.32 0.17
CA CYS A 103 2.52 0.06 0.80
C CYS A 103 1.53 -0.52 -0.22
N HIS A 104 1.77 -1.75 -0.65
CA HIS A 104 1.19 -2.33 -1.87
C HIS A 104 -0.33 -2.53 -1.85
N GLU A 105 -0.95 -2.72 -0.68
CA GLU A 105 -2.40 -2.91 -0.55
C GLU A 105 -3.16 -1.58 -0.36
N MET A 106 -2.47 -0.44 -0.30
CA MET A 106 -3.08 0.84 0.01
C MET A 106 -3.90 1.36 -1.18
N LYS A 107 -5.20 1.57 -0.98
CA LYS A 107 -6.13 1.99 -2.05
C LYS A 107 -6.51 3.46 -1.97
N THR A 108 -6.59 4.00 -0.76
CA THR A 108 -7.00 5.37 -0.48
C THR A 108 -6.28 5.88 0.76
N PHE A 109 -6.10 7.19 0.89
CA PHE A 109 -5.61 7.77 2.13
C PHE A 109 -6.73 7.76 3.20
N VAL A 110 -7.83 8.46 2.95
CA VAL A 110 -9.05 8.40 3.76
C VAL A 110 -10.12 7.57 3.04
N GLN A 111 -10.57 6.49 3.67
CA GLN A 111 -11.62 5.63 3.13
C GLN A 111 -13.01 6.14 3.54
N LYS A 112 -13.96 6.20 2.60
CA LYS A 112 -15.36 6.67 2.75
C LYS A 112 -15.55 8.18 2.99
N GLY A 113 -14.47 8.92 3.19
CA GLY A 113 -14.46 10.37 3.43
C GLY A 113 -13.60 11.11 2.41
N SER A 114 -13.29 12.36 2.72
CA SER A 114 -12.39 13.20 1.92
C SER A 114 -11.26 13.75 2.78
N VAL A 115 -10.20 14.20 2.13
CA VAL A 115 -9.05 14.81 2.79
C VAL A 115 -8.71 16.14 2.10
N SER A 116 -8.47 17.16 2.89
CA SER A 116 -7.96 18.47 2.47
C SER A 116 -6.54 18.65 2.99
N THR A 117 -5.61 18.99 2.09
CA THR A 117 -4.20 19.21 2.40
C THR A 117 -3.70 20.45 1.65
N PRO A 118 -4.11 21.67 2.08
CA PRO A 118 -3.98 22.89 1.29
C PRO A 118 -2.54 23.35 1.02
N VAL A 119 -1.59 22.87 1.81
CA VAL A 119 -0.15 23.23 1.70
C VAL A 119 0.73 22.06 1.32
N LEU A 120 0.15 20.95 0.83
CA LEU A 120 0.91 19.77 0.43
C LEU A 120 1.80 20.08 -0.77
N GLU A 121 3.11 20.00 -0.57
CA GLU A 121 4.08 20.31 -1.60
C GLU A 121 4.62 19.07 -2.29
N ILE A 122 4.86 17.98 -1.53
CA ILE A 122 5.58 16.80 -1.99
C ILE A 122 4.85 15.51 -1.60
N VAL A 123 4.63 14.63 -2.56
CA VAL A 123 4.18 13.24 -2.33
C VAL A 123 5.08 12.28 -3.10
N ASN A 124 5.79 11.38 -2.41
CA ASN A 124 6.72 10.43 -3.06
C ASN A 124 7.67 11.10 -4.08
N ASP A 125 8.28 12.22 -3.70
CA ASP A 125 9.13 13.05 -4.55
C ASP A 125 8.44 13.73 -5.75
N GLU A 126 7.12 13.55 -5.93
CA GLU A 126 6.30 14.29 -6.89
C GLU A 126 5.85 15.63 -6.28
N LEU A 127 5.97 16.71 -7.05
CA LEU A 127 5.61 18.06 -6.62
C LEU A 127 4.15 18.39 -6.94
N LYS A 128 3.49 19.12 -6.05
CA LYS A 128 2.15 19.73 -6.22
C LYS A 128 1.04 18.73 -6.48
N VAL A 129 0.69 17.96 -5.45
CA VAL A 129 -0.46 17.05 -5.48
C VAL A 129 -1.71 17.78 -4.98
N ASP A 130 -2.67 18.00 -5.88
CA ASP A 130 -3.93 18.72 -5.56
C ASP A 130 -4.88 17.91 -4.67
N ASP A 131 -4.89 16.58 -4.80
CA ASP A 131 -5.75 15.67 -4.05
C ASP A 131 -4.99 14.40 -3.67
N LEU A 132 -4.65 14.29 -2.39
CA LEU A 132 -3.89 13.16 -1.85
C LEU A 132 -4.65 11.83 -2.01
N ASN A 133 -5.97 11.82 -1.87
CA ASN A 133 -6.78 10.61 -2.01
C ASN A 133 -6.75 10.11 -3.46
N LYS A 134 -6.93 11.02 -4.42
CA LYS A 134 -6.87 10.73 -5.85
C LYS A 134 -5.47 10.25 -6.25
N TRP A 135 -4.42 10.88 -5.74
CA TRP A 135 -3.04 10.47 -5.99
C TRP A 135 -2.80 9.03 -5.53
N VAL A 136 -3.19 8.65 -4.30
CA VAL A 136 -3.06 7.26 -3.81
C VAL A 136 -3.80 6.29 -4.74
N GLN A 137 -5.03 6.61 -5.13
CA GLN A 137 -5.79 5.74 -6.03
C GLN A 137 -5.09 5.53 -7.37
N GLN A 138 -4.49 6.57 -7.95
CA GLN A 138 -3.77 6.47 -9.22
C GLN A 138 -2.47 5.67 -9.06
N SER A 139 -1.69 5.95 -8.01
CA SER A 139 -0.38 5.33 -7.80
C SER A 139 -0.46 3.82 -7.49
N PHE A 140 -1.54 3.38 -6.83
CA PHE A 140 -1.66 2.00 -6.36
C PHE A 140 -2.68 1.16 -7.13
N ASN A 141 -3.73 1.73 -7.73
CA ASN A 141 -4.68 0.96 -8.55
C ASN A 141 -4.24 0.82 -10.01
N SER A 142 -3.36 1.68 -10.53
CA SER A 142 -2.88 1.58 -11.93
C SER A 142 -1.93 0.41 -12.20
N LYS A 143 -1.52 -0.35 -11.18
CA LYS A 143 -0.63 -1.52 -11.35
C LYS A 143 -1.34 -2.81 -11.77
N GLU A 144 -2.65 -2.81 -11.96
CA GLU A 144 -3.42 -3.98 -12.41
C GLU A 144 -3.55 -4.11 -13.95
N GLN A 145 -2.92 -3.24 -14.77
CA GLN A 145 -3.02 -3.30 -16.25
C GLN A 145 -1.69 -3.33 -17.02
N GLU A 146 -0.59 -3.81 -16.42
CA GLU A 146 0.61 -4.19 -17.17
C GLU A 146 0.92 -5.69 -17.01
N SER A 147 -0.02 -6.52 -17.47
CA SER A 147 0.27 -7.90 -17.88
C SER A 147 -0.43 -8.18 -19.21
N ASN A 148 -0.12 -7.39 -20.24
CA ASN A 148 -0.56 -7.72 -21.60
C ASN A 148 0.29 -7.07 -22.71
N HIS A 149 1.61 -7.25 -22.71
CA HIS A 149 2.35 -7.41 -23.97
C HIS A 149 3.76 -7.95 -23.76
N GLY A 150 4.09 -9.05 -24.43
CA GLY A 150 5.44 -9.60 -24.44
C GLY A 150 5.56 -11.02 -25.01
N GLY A 151 4.64 -11.46 -25.87
CA GLY A 151 4.84 -12.65 -26.68
C GLY A 151 5.55 -12.26 -27.97
N TYR A 152 6.89 -12.20 -27.97
CA TYR A 152 7.65 -12.20 -29.21
C TYR A 152 7.53 -13.59 -29.83
N GLN A 153 6.72 -13.75 -30.88
CA GLN A 153 6.84 -14.88 -31.80
C GLN A 153 8.08 -14.64 -32.66
N SER A 154 9.15 -15.40 -32.41
CA SER A 154 10.22 -15.59 -33.37
C SER A 154 9.74 -16.57 -34.44
N GLU A 155 9.53 -16.08 -35.66
CA GLU A 155 9.55 -16.93 -36.84
C GLU A 155 11.00 -17.39 -37.06
N ALA A 156 11.26 -18.67 -36.79
CA ALA A 156 12.48 -19.33 -37.23
C ALA A 156 12.18 -20.07 -38.55
N SER A 157 12.87 -19.65 -39.60
CA SER A 157 12.94 -20.31 -40.89
C SER A 157 13.86 -21.52 -40.79
N ASP A 158 13.30 -22.73 -40.82
CA ASP A 158 14.07 -23.96 -40.98
C ASP A 158 14.17 -24.29 -42.48
N HIS A 159 15.31 -23.94 -43.07
CA HIS A 159 15.91 -24.71 -44.15
C HIS A 159 17.10 -25.42 -43.53
N ASP A 160 17.01 -26.74 -43.37
CA ASP A 160 18.16 -27.60 -43.55
C ASP A 160 17.71 -29.01 -43.94
N GLU A 161 18.30 -29.43 -45.04
CA GLU A 161 18.17 -30.68 -45.77
C GLU A 161 19.15 -31.69 -45.16
N SER A 162 18.67 -32.87 -44.77
CA SER A 162 19.49 -34.10 -44.86
C SER A 162 18.62 -35.36 -44.74
N ASP A 163 18.44 -35.96 -45.91
CA ASP A 163 18.63 -37.37 -46.23
C ASP A 163 17.93 -38.45 -45.40
N ALA A 164 16.90 -39.00 -46.03
CA ALA A 164 16.30 -40.29 -45.76
C ALA A 164 17.33 -41.43 -45.81
N ILE A 165 17.34 -42.26 -44.76
CA ILE A 165 17.94 -43.59 -44.79
C ILE A 165 16.81 -44.58 -45.13
N ASN A 166 17.04 -45.36 -46.18
CA ASN A 166 16.13 -46.34 -46.77
C ASN A 166 15.79 -47.49 -45.80
N ASP A 167 14.54 -47.95 -45.92
CA ASP A 167 14.08 -49.27 -45.50
C ASP A 167 14.81 -50.37 -46.29
N ASP A 168 15.39 -51.37 -45.62
CA ASP A 168 15.12 -52.79 -45.94
C ASP A 168 15.64 -53.79 -44.89
N GLU A 169 14.98 -54.94 -44.86
CA GLU A 169 15.34 -56.24 -44.26
C GLU A 169 15.22 -56.48 -42.72
N SER A 170 14.02 -56.93 -42.35
CA SER A 170 13.73 -58.26 -41.74
C SER A 170 14.91 -59.03 -41.11
N GLU A 171 14.82 -59.33 -39.82
CA GLU A 171 14.52 -60.69 -39.33
C GLU A 171 14.36 -60.72 -37.80
N ALA A 172 13.43 -61.55 -37.36
CA ALA A 172 13.06 -61.80 -35.98
C ALA A 172 14.11 -62.64 -35.25
N ILE A 173 14.40 -62.35 -33.97
CA ILE A 173 14.70 -63.39 -32.97
C ILE A 173 14.08 -63.02 -31.61
N GLU A 174 13.37 -64.01 -31.10
CA GLU A 174 12.69 -64.18 -29.83
C GLU A 174 13.54 -64.00 -28.54
N SER A 175 12.85 -63.56 -27.49
CA SER A 175 12.80 -64.21 -26.16
C SER A 175 13.89 -64.02 -25.09
N LEU A 176 13.38 -63.57 -23.94
CA LEU A 176 13.58 -64.04 -22.54
C LEU A 176 14.41 -63.18 -21.56
N LYS A 177 13.64 -62.47 -20.71
CA LYS A 177 13.60 -62.54 -19.23
C LYS A 177 14.92 -62.71 -18.45
N GLY A 178 15.12 -61.82 -17.47
CA GLY A 178 15.64 -62.22 -16.15
C GLY A 178 16.55 -61.21 -15.46
N GLU A 179 15.94 -60.27 -14.73
CA GLU A 179 16.46 -59.78 -13.44
C GLU A 179 16.58 -60.97 -12.45
N PRO A 180 17.48 -60.94 -11.45
CA PRO A 180 17.65 -59.84 -10.49
C PRO A 180 19.08 -59.32 -10.27
#